data_AF-I4ITK0-F1
#
_entry.id   AF-I4ITK0-F1
#
_cell.length_a   1.000
_cell.length_b   1.000
_cell.length_c   1.000
_cell.angle_alpha   90.00
_cell.angle_beta   90.00
_cell.angle_gamma   90.00
#
_symmetry.space_group_name_H-M   'P 1'
#
loop_
_entity.id
_entity.type
_entity.pdbx_description
1 polymer ?
#
loop_
_entity_poly.entity_id
_entity_poly.type
_entity_poly.pdbx_seq_one_letter_code
_entity_poly.pdbx_strand_id
1 'polypeptide(L)'
;MQKLSDPQSLADEIRLRKSSFIVIDGYSGTGKSTIASLVSKLLDTSVVSLDSYLIPNQGTYLPSIRYELLKQALQNRPLIVEGICALEILSQLNESYDLLVYITASVKLTNQNDKIAREIDEYHERWHPKQRADICFDNNKPLDLLREAMPTDRTAIDIAYINAKTRFAIVLACGGILSLIVGLIVLLNGVKGQDETVVKIGDFNLSAKGLGAVIMGTSSVWAFFSYQSRPKYSHSRELTEEFDPDSNRTYRREVESSTMAGADDRSNADDRSNSV
;
A
#
# COMPACT_ATOMS: atom_id res chain seq x y z
N MET A 1 -36.01 -2.60 -0.42
CA MET A 1 -34.54 -2.60 -0.25
C MET A 1 -34.07 -4.03 -0.04
N GLN A 2 -33.33 -4.57 -1.00
CA GLN A 2 -32.78 -5.93 -0.95
C GLN A 2 -31.47 -5.91 -0.15
N LYS A 3 -31.23 -6.94 0.67
CA LYS A 3 -29.97 -7.09 1.41
C LYS A 3 -29.15 -8.22 0.78
N LEU A 4 -27.90 -7.93 0.44
CA LEU A 4 -26.95 -8.89 -0.14
C LEU A 4 -25.65 -8.85 0.67
N SER A 5 -24.88 -9.94 0.70
CA SER A 5 -23.60 -10.03 1.42
C SER A 5 -22.48 -10.65 0.59
N ASP A 6 -22.79 -11.05 -0.64
CA ASP A 6 -21.89 -11.75 -1.54
C ASP A 6 -21.72 -10.96 -2.86
N PRO A 7 -20.48 -10.64 -3.29
CA PRO A 7 -20.25 -9.85 -4.50
C PRO A 7 -20.82 -10.48 -5.78
N GLN A 8 -20.83 -11.82 -5.88
CA GLN A 8 -21.40 -12.51 -7.05
C GLN A 8 -22.91 -12.28 -7.11
N SER A 9 -23.60 -12.44 -5.98
CA SER A 9 -25.03 -12.15 -5.86
C SER A 9 -25.38 -10.70 -6.22
N LEU A 10 -24.52 -9.74 -5.84
CA LEU A 10 -24.67 -8.33 -6.23
C LEU A 10 -24.48 -8.12 -7.75
N ALA A 11 -23.46 -8.74 -8.34
CA ALA A 11 -23.23 -8.68 -9.78
C ALA A 11 -24.40 -9.29 -10.57
N ASP A 12 -24.96 -10.41 -10.11
CA ASP A 12 -26.10 -11.06 -10.75
C ASP A 12 -27.37 -10.20 -10.69
N GLU A 13 -27.63 -9.53 -9.55
CA GLU A 13 -28.73 -8.58 -9.42
C GLU A 13 -28.55 -7.36 -10.35
N ILE A 14 -27.33 -6.84 -10.50
CA ILE A 14 -27.03 -5.75 -11.44
C ILE A 14 -27.31 -6.19 -12.89
N ARG A 15 -26.87 -7.39 -13.28
CA ARG A 15 -27.15 -7.95 -14.62
C ARG A 15 -28.64 -8.11 -14.87
N LEU A 16 -29.38 -8.62 -13.88
CA LEU A 16 -30.82 -8.84 -13.97
C LEU A 16 -31.57 -7.52 -14.25
N ARG A 17 -31.16 -6.43 -13.59
CA ARG A 17 -31.75 -5.09 -13.76
C ARG A 17 -31.30 -4.37 -15.03
N LYS A 18 -30.25 -4.85 -15.70
CA LYS A 18 -29.62 -4.21 -16.88
C LYS A 18 -29.17 -2.78 -16.60
N SER A 19 -28.71 -2.51 -15.38
CA SER A 19 -28.24 -1.17 -14.98
C SER A 19 -26.89 -0.87 -15.66
N SER A 20 -26.79 0.31 -16.28
CA SER A 20 -25.59 0.77 -16.98
C SER A 20 -24.79 1.78 -16.17
N PHE A 21 -25.43 2.49 -15.25
CA PHE A 21 -24.81 3.41 -14.32
C PHE A 21 -25.13 3.02 -12.88
N ILE A 22 -24.17 2.38 -12.22
CA ILE A 22 -24.27 1.95 -10.83
C ILE A 22 -23.51 2.92 -9.94
N VAL A 23 -24.10 3.29 -8.81
CA VAL A 23 -23.48 4.10 -7.75
C VAL A 23 -23.33 3.25 -6.50
N ILE A 24 -22.12 3.22 -5.94
CA ILE A 24 -21.80 2.55 -4.70
C ILE A 24 -21.43 3.60 -3.64
N ASP A 25 -22.31 3.79 -2.67
CA ASP A 25 -22.18 4.76 -1.59
C ASP A 25 -22.08 4.07 -0.22
N GLY A 26 -21.77 4.83 0.83
CA GLY A 26 -21.58 4.35 2.19
C GLY A 26 -20.50 5.13 2.93
N TYR A 27 -20.46 4.99 4.26
CA TYR A 27 -19.46 5.66 5.11
C TYR A 27 -18.01 5.34 4.72
N SER A 28 -17.08 6.19 5.16
CA SER A 28 -15.65 5.90 5.04
C SER A 28 -15.31 4.57 5.75
N GLY A 29 -14.39 3.79 5.16
CA GLY A 29 -13.94 2.51 5.72
C GLY A 29 -14.91 1.32 5.58
N THR A 30 -16.07 1.47 4.95
CA THR A 30 -17.04 0.36 4.80
C THR A 30 -16.67 -0.69 3.75
N GLY A 31 -15.62 -0.45 2.95
CA GLY A 31 -15.15 -1.37 1.90
C GLY A 31 -15.73 -1.12 0.51
N LYS A 32 -16.27 0.08 0.24
CA LYS A 32 -16.82 0.47 -1.08
C LYS A 32 -15.89 0.16 -2.24
N SER A 33 -14.66 0.67 -2.22
CA SER A 33 -13.69 0.47 -3.30
C SER A 33 -13.36 -1.01 -3.53
N THR A 34 -13.32 -1.82 -2.45
CA THR A 34 -13.14 -3.28 -2.55
C THR A 34 -14.31 -3.94 -3.27
N ILE A 35 -15.54 -3.65 -2.84
CA ILE A 35 -16.75 -4.21 -3.46
C ILE A 35 -16.88 -3.73 -4.91
N ALA A 36 -16.64 -2.45 -5.18
CA ALA A 36 -16.64 -1.89 -6.52
C ALA A 36 -15.65 -2.62 -7.44
N SER A 37 -14.42 -2.84 -6.99
CA SER A 37 -13.38 -3.55 -7.75
C SER A 37 -13.71 -5.03 -8.01
N LEU A 38 -14.32 -5.71 -7.04
CA LEU A 38 -14.73 -7.11 -7.21
C LEU A 38 -15.89 -7.21 -8.20
N VAL A 39 -16.93 -6.40 -8.02
CA VAL A 39 -18.12 -6.39 -8.88
C VAL A 39 -17.76 -5.96 -10.29
N SER A 40 -16.85 -5.00 -10.46
CA SER A 40 -16.43 -4.54 -11.78
C SER A 40 -15.74 -5.62 -12.61
N LYS A 41 -14.88 -6.43 -11.98
CA LYS A 41 -14.25 -7.60 -12.61
C LYS A 41 -15.27 -8.65 -13.04
N LEU A 42 -16.30 -8.86 -12.22
CA LEU A 42 -17.37 -9.80 -12.56
C LEU A 42 -18.20 -9.27 -13.74
N LEU A 43 -18.45 -7.97 -13.81
CA LEU A 43 -19.28 -7.34 -14.84
C LEU A 43 -18.53 -6.93 -16.10
N ASP A 44 -17.19 -6.97 -16.10
CA ASP A 44 -16.32 -6.39 -17.13
C ASP A 44 -16.62 -4.90 -17.39
N THR A 45 -16.76 -4.15 -16.29
CA THR A 45 -17.19 -2.73 -16.30
C THR A 45 -16.10 -1.83 -15.70
N SER A 46 -15.97 -0.59 -16.17
CA SER A 46 -15.04 0.37 -15.55
C SER A 46 -15.51 0.84 -14.17
N VAL A 47 -14.56 1.27 -13.34
CA VAL A 47 -14.84 1.89 -12.03
C VAL A 47 -14.24 3.29 -11.99
N VAL A 48 -15.03 4.26 -11.52
CA VAL A 48 -14.59 5.62 -11.22
C VAL A 48 -14.69 5.83 -9.71
N SER A 49 -13.55 6.05 -9.06
CA SER A 49 -13.49 6.40 -7.65
C SER A 49 -13.56 7.91 -7.49
N LEU A 50 -14.55 8.42 -6.76
CA LEU A 50 -14.73 9.86 -6.51
C LEU A 50 -13.52 10.45 -5.77
N ASP A 51 -12.89 9.65 -4.91
CA ASP A 51 -11.72 10.06 -4.13
C ASP A 51 -10.50 10.37 -5.03
N SER A 52 -10.42 9.82 -6.24
CA SER A 52 -9.36 10.15 -7.22
C SER A 52 -9.46 11.58 -7.78
N TYR A 53 -10.62 12.22 -7.61
CA TYR A 53 -10.88 13.59 -8.06
C TYR A 53 -10.79 14.61 -6.92
N LEU A 54 -10.54 14.16 -5.70
CA LEU A 54 -10.35 15.02 -4.54
C LEU A 54 -9.02 15.77 -4.61
N ILE A 55 -9.05 17.07 -4.33
CA ILE A 55 -7.85 17.89 -4.12
C ILE A 55 -7.36 17.63 -2.69
N PRO A 56 -6.14 17.11 -2.50
CA PRO A 56 -5.64 16.78 -1.16
C PRO A 56 -5.46 18.04 -0.29
N ASN A 57 -5.48 17.84 1.02
CA ASN A 57 -5.13 18.83 2.05
C ASN A 57 -6.00 20.12 2.09
N GLN A 58 -7.25 20.06 1.60
CA GLN A 58 -8.18 21.20 1.66
C GLN A 58 -9.03 21.26 2.95
N GLY A 59 -9.06 20.18 3.73
CA GLY A 59 -9.85 20.10 4.97
C GLY A 59 -11.37 20.12 4.76
N THR A 60 -11.85 19.90 3.54
CA THR A 60 -13.26 19.72 3.16
C THR A 60 -13.35 18.70 2.04
N TYR A 61 -14.48 17.98 1.92
CA TYR A 61 -14.63 16.93 0.92
C TYR A 61 -15.30 17.45 -0.37
N LEU A 62 -16.58 17.81 -0.31
CA LEU A 62 -17.40 18.20 -1.47
C LEU A 62 -16.85 19.42 -2.24
N PRO A 63 -16.40 20.51 -1.59
CA PRO A 63 -15.83 21.66 -2.31
C PRO A 63 -14.50 21.34 -2.99
N SER A 64 -13.86 20.25 -2.59
CA SER A 64 -12.51 19.88 -3.04
C SER A 64 -12.55 18.86 -4.19
N ILE A 65 -13.72 18.51 -4.71
CA ILE A 65 -13.85 17.63 -5.88
C ILE A 65 -13.60 18.42 -7.16
N ARG A 66 -12.76 17.88 -8.05
CA ARG A 66 -12.53 18.41 -9.41
C ARG A 66 -13.69 18.03 -10.35
N TYR A 67 -14.84 18.70 -10.20
CA TYR A 67 -16.09 18.38 -10.91
C TYR A 67 -15.95 18.30 -12.43
N GLU A 68 -15.16 19.19 -13.05
CA GLU A 68 -14.97 19.19 -14.51
C GLU A 68 -14.30 17.90 -15.02
N LEU A 69 -13.25 17.44 -14.32
CA LEU A 69 -12.57 16.19 -14.66
C LEU A 69 -13.44 14.97 -14.37
N LEU A 70 -14.16 15.00 -13.24
CA LEU A 70 -15.08 13.94 -12.89
C LEU A 70 -16.18 13.79 -13.95
N LYS A 71 -16.78 14.90 -14.40
CA LYS A 71 -17.83 14.89 -15.43
C LYS A 71 -17.36 14.21 -16.72
N GLN A 72 -16.13 14.44 -17.15
CA GLN A 72 -15.56 13.78 -18.32
C GLN A 72 -15.42 12.27 -18.10
N ALA A 73 -14.98 11.85 -16.90
CA ALA A 73 -14.84 10.44 -16.57
C ALA A 73 -16.16 9.67 -16.50
N LEU A 74 -17.29 10.36 -16.22
CA LEU A 74 -18.61 9.75 -16.15
C LEU A 74 -19.26 9.47 -17.52
N GLN A 75 -18.64 9.91 -18.63
CA GLN A 75 -19.24 9.80 -19.98
C GLN A 75 -19.28 8.36 -20.52
N ASN A 76 -18.36 7.50 -20.09
CA ASN A 76 -18.24 6.14 -20.63
C ASN A 76 -19.15 5.18 -19.85
N ARG A 77 -20.11 4.55 -20.54
CA ARG A 77 -21.04 3.55 -19.97
C ARG A 77 -20.81 2.17 -20.61
N PRO A 78 -21.03 1.05 -19.90
CA PRO A 78 -21.45 0.95 -18.50
C PRO A 78 -20.35 1.38 -17.52
N LEU A 79 -20.74 1.85 -16.32
CA LEU A 79 -19.82 2.38 -15.31
C LEU A 79 -20.33 2.16 -13.90
N ILE A 80 -19.40 1.84 -13.00
CA ILE A 80 -19.59 1.89 -11.55
C ILE A 80 -18.90 3.14 -11.01
N VAL A 81 -19.61 3.96 -10.26
CA VAL A 81 -19.04 5.08 -9.49
C VAL A 81 -19.06 4.71 -8.02
N GLU A 82 -17.95 4.90 -7.34
CA GLU A 82 -17.84 4.63 -5.90
C GLU A 82 -17.23 5.82 -5.16
N GLY A 83 -17.74 6.09 -3.96
CA GLY A 83 -17.19 7.12 -3.09
C GLY A 83 -18.15 7.49 -1.97
N ILE A 84 -17.71 8.37 -1.07
CA ILE A 84 -18.61 8.97 -0.08
C ILE A 84 -19.34 10.16 -0.71
N CYS A 85 -20.50 10.51 -0.18
CA CYS A 85 -21.27 11.67 -0.65
C CYS A 85 -21.67 11.60 -2.13
N ALA A 86 -21.75 10.39 -2.70
CA ALA A 86 -21.90 10.19 -4.15
C ALA A 86 -23.18 10.81 -4.71
N LEU A 87 -24.30 10.77 -3.96
CA LEU A 87 -25.57 11.34 -4.42
C LEU A 87 -25.51 12.86 -4.54
N GLU A 88 -24.82 13.53 -3.62
CA GLU A 88 -24.68 14.99 -3.66
C GLU A 88 -23.80 15.40 -4.84
N ILE A 89 -22.68 14.71 -5.04
CA ILE A 89 -21.77 14.95 -6.16
C ILE A 89 -22.49 14.77 -7.50
N LEU A 90 -23.24 13.68 -7.69
CA LEU A 90 -23.98 13.45 -8.94
C LEU A 90 -25.10 14.46 -9.16
N SER A 91 -25.77 14.90 -8.09
CA SER A 91 -26.75 15.97 -8.18
C SER A 91 -26.13 17.29 -8.64
N GLN A 92 -24.93 17.64 -8.18
CA GLN A 92 -24.23 18.85 -8.63
C GLN A 92 -23.82 18.75 -10.11
N LEU A 93 -23.56 17.55 -10.60
CA LEU A 93 -23.25 17.29 -12.01
C LEU A 93 -24.48 17.17 -12.92
N ASN A 94 -25.70 17.16 -12.35
CA ASN A 94 -26.95 16.83 -13.04
C ASN A 94 -26.92 15.44 -13.72
N GLU A 95 -26.25 14.47 -13.09
CA GLU A 95 -26.13 13.11 -13.58
C GLU A 95 -27.16 12.20 -12.87
N SER A 96 -27.93 11.43 -13.64
CA SER A 96 -28.86 10.42 -13.11
C SER A 96 -28.22 9.04 -13.15
N TYR A 97 -28.45 8.21 -12.12
CA TYR A 97 -27.99 6.83 -12.04
C TYR A 97 -29.13 5.82 -12.22
N ASP A 98 -28.80 4.58 -12.60
CA ASP A 98 -29.76 3.48 -12.79
C ASP A 98 -29.96 2.64 -11.52
N LEU A 99 -28.92 2.55 -10.68
CA LEU A 99 -28.94 1.72 -9.47
C LEU A 99 -28.06 2.32 -8.37
N LEU A 100 -28.62 2.46 -7.17
CA LEU A 100 -27.88 2.83 -5.96
C LEU A 100 -27.66 1.61 -5.05
N VAL A 101 -26.40 1.32 -4.79
CA VAL A 101 -25.94 0.32 -3.83
C VAL A 101 -25.35 1.05 -2.63
N TYR A 102 -25.81 0.71 -1.42
CA TYR A 102 -25.25 1.27 -0.19
C TYR A 102 -24.53 0.18 0.60
N ILE A 103 -23.26 0.40 0.94
CA ILE A 103 -22.44 -0.54 1.70
C ILE A 103 -22.57 -0.28 3.19
N THR A 104 -22.96 -1.29 3.96
CA THR A 104 -22.94 -1.28 5.43
C THR A 104 -21.78 -2.11 5.96
N ALA A 105 -21.14 -1.63 7.04
CA ALA A 105 -20.16 -2.40 7.80
C ALA A 105 -20.32 -2.12 9.31
N SER A 106 -19.87 -3.06 10.14
CA SER A 106 -19.98 -2.96 11.61
C SER A 106 -19.01 -1.96 12.24
N VAL A 107 -18.02 -1.46 11.50
CA VAL A 107 -16.98 -0.59 12.05
C VAL A 107 -17.29 0.87 11.70
N LYS A 108 -17.59 1.68 12.72
CA LYS A 108 -17.57 3.14 12.61
C LYS A 108 -16.18 3.64 13.01
N LEU A 109 -15.36 3.97 12.02
CA LEU A 109 -14.13 4.73 12.24
C LEU A 109 -14.47 6.21 12.01
N THR A 110 -14.84 6.92 13.05
CA THR A 110 -14.99 8.39 12.97
C THR A 110 -14.35 9.02 14.18
N ASN A 111 -13.24 9.73 13.95
CA ASN A 111 -12.76 10.75 14.88
C ASN A 111 -13.70 11.95 14.77
N GLN A 112 -14.51 12.19 15.81
CA GLN A 112 -15.56 13.23 15.82
C GLN A 112 -15.02 14.67 15.68
N ASN A 113 -13.72 14.88 15.86
CA ASN A 113 -13.09 16.21 15.76
C ASN A 113 -12.71 16.61 14.33
N ASP A 114 -12.92 15.74 13.34
CA ASP A 114 -12.61 16.04 11.95
C ASP A 114 -13.73 16.86 11.29
N LYS A 115 -13.35 17.97 10.63
CA LYS A 115 -14.27 18.80 9.84
C LYS A 115 -14.91 18.00 8.70
N ILE A 116 -14.15 17.07 8.10
CA ILE A 116 -14.62 16.18 7.04
C ILE A 116 -15.69 15.21 7.58
N ALA A 117 -15.51 14.69 8.80
CA ALA A 117 -16.48 13.79 9.40
C ALA A 117 -17.85 14.47 9.58
N ARG A 118 -17.86 15.73 10.04
CA ARG A 118 -19.10 16.52 10.17
C ARG A 118 -19.79 16.73 8.82
N GLU A 119 -19.03 17.05 7.78
CA GLU A 119 -19.57 17.22 6.42
C GLU A 119 -20.22 15.92 5.90
N ILE A 120 -19.60 14.77 6.17
CA ILE A 120 -20.15 13.46 5.80
C ILE A 120 -21.42 13.14 6.59
N ASP A 121 -21.47 13.48 7.88
CA ASP A 121 -22.67 13.27 8.70
C ASP A 121 -23.82 14.16 8.23
N GLU A 122 -23.57 15.44 7.97
CA GLU A 122 -24.54 16.36 7.36
C GLU A 122 -25.07 15.84 6.02
N TYR A 123 -24.19 15.26 5.19
CA TYR A 123 -24.59 14.57 3.96
C TYR A 123 -25.57 13.42 4.23
N HIS A 124 -25.27 12.54 5.19
CA HIS A 124 -26.12 11.38 5.50
C HIS A 124 -27.49 11.78 6.08
N GLU A 125 -27.52 12.87 6.85
CA GLU A 125 -28.77 13.47 7.35
C GLU A 125 -29.58 14.11 6.22
N ARG A 126 -28.94 14.80 5.27
CA ARG A 126 -29.64 15.48 4.17
C ARG A 126 -30.13 14.53 3.09
N TRP A 127 -29.28 13.58 2.70
CA TRP A 127 -29.53 12.74 1.52
C TRP A 127 -30.10 11.38 1.85
N HIS A 128 -29.98 10.90 3.09
CA HIS A 128 -30.46 9.60 3.52
C HIS A 128 -30.08 8.47 2.53
N PRO A 129 -28.79 8.34 2.14
CA PRO A 129 -28.35 7.46 1.05
C PRO A 129 -28.72 6.00 1.30
N LYS A 130 -28.65 5.55 2.55
CA LYS A 130 -29.05 4.18 2.94
C LYS A 130 -30.53 3.91 2.68
N GLN A 131 -31.41 4.86 2.98
CA GLN A 131 -32.85 4.72 2.78
C GLN A 131 -33.24 4.79 1.30
N ARG A 132 -32.46 5.53 0.49
CA ARG A 132 -32.66 5.68 -0.95
C ARG A 132 -32.08 4.53 -1.77
N ALA A 133 -31.24 3.69 -1.17
CA ALA A 133 -30.57 2.61 -1.87
C ALA A 133 -31.55 1.52 -2.34
N ASP A 134 -31.37 1.08 -3.58
CA ASP A 134 -32.08 -0.07 -4.13
C ASP A 134 -31.62 -1.35 -3.43
N ILE A 135 -30.30 -1.45 -3.22
CA ILE A 135 -29.61 -2.59 -2.61
C ILE A 135 -28.76 -2.09 -1.44
N CYS A 136 -28.91 -2.73 -0.28
CA CYS A 136 -27.95 -2.61 0.82
C CYS A 136 -27.03 -3.83 0.80
N PHE A 137 -25.73 -3.58 0.66
CA PHE A 137 -24.73 -4.63 0.71
C PHE A 137 -24.09 -4.68 2.09
N ASP A 138 -24.26 -5.79 2.79
CA ASP A 138 -23.68 -5.98 4.11
C ASP A 138 -22.27 -6.60 4.02
N ASN A 139 -21.26 -5.77 4.28
CA ASN A 139 -19.86 -6.18 4.31
C ASN A 139 -19.42 -6.71 5.69
N ASN A 140 -20.37 -7.15 6.52
CA ASN A 140 -20.12 -7.81 7.81
C ASN A 140 -19.52 -9.22 7.69
N LYS A 141 -18.68 -9.48 6.69
CA LYS A 141 -17.77 -10.62 6.81
C LYS A 141 -16.90 -10.33 8.03
N PRO A 142 -16.76 -11.29 8.97
CA PRO A 142 -15.92 -11.10 10.15
C PRO A 142 -14.56 -10.61 9.65
N LEU A 143 -14.06 -9.55 10.29
CA LEU A 143 -12.85 -8.82 9.91
C LEU A 143 -11.67 -9.78 9.61
N ASP A 144 -11.69 -10.95 10.26
CA ASP A 144 -10.76 -12.07 10.08
C ASP A 144 -10.67 -12.58 8.63
N LEU A 145 -11.78 -12.66 7.88
CA LEU A 145 -11.78 -13.13 6.48
C LEU A 145 -11.33 -12.04 5.49
N LEU A 146 -11.56 -10.76 5.80
CA LEU A 146 -11.03 -9.65 4.99
C LEU A 146 -9.52 -9.45 5.22
N ARG A 147 -9.01 -9.84 6.39
CA ARG A 147 -7.58 -9.87 6.70
C ARG A 147 -6.84 -10.94 5.89
N GLU A 148 -7.52 -12.04 5.52
CA GLU A 148 -7.00 -13.07 4.60
C GLU A 148 -7.18 -12.71 3.12
N ALA A 149 -8.18 -11.91 2.76
CA ALA A 149 -8.56 -11.61 1.38
C ALA A 149 -8.08 -10.25 0.84
N MET A 150 -7.51 -9.36 1.67
CA MET A 150 -6.72 -8.27 1.11
C MET A 150 -5.52 -8.88 0.40
N PRO A 151 -5.29 -8.57 -0.88
CA PRO A 151 -4.05 -8.97 -1.53
C PRO A 151 -2.96 -8.25 -0.75
N THR A 152 -2.25 -9.05 0.05
CA THR A 152 -0.98 -8.76 0.68
C THR A 152 0.07 -8.36 -0.35
N ASP A 153 -0.27 -7.93 -1.57
CA ASP A 153 0.70 -7.72 -2.62
C ASP A 153 1.70 -6.63 -2.22
N ARG A 154 1.27 -5.48 -1.70
CA ARG A 154 2.24 -4.47 -1.24
C ARG A 154 3.03 -4.90 -0.01
N THR A 155 2.37 -5.43 1.02
CA THR A 155 3.04 -5.83 2.27
C THR A 155 3.90 -7.09 2.09
N ALA A 156 3.47 -8.05 1.28
CA ALA A 156 4.23 -9.24 0.90
C ALA A 156 5.33 -8.93 -0.11
N ILE A 157 5.15 -7.98 -1.03
CA ILE A 157 6.25 -7.47 -1.86
C ILE A 157 7.30 -6.81 -0.97
N ASP A 158 6.90 -5.98 0.00
CA ASP A 158 7.82 -5.34 0.93
C ASP A 158 8.53 -6.37 1.82
N ILE A 159 7.80 -7.35 2.37
CA ILE A 159 8.36 -8.45 3.17
C ILE A 159 9.30 -9.32 2.31
N ALA A 160 8.91 -9.66 1.09
CA ALA A 160 9.72 -10.43 0.16
C ALA A 160 11.00 -9.67 -0.23
N TYR A 161 10.88 -8.36 -0.46
CA TYR A 161 12.00 -7.47 -0.74
C TYR A 161 12.97 -7.36 0.44
N ILE A 162 12.45 -7.19 1.65
CA ILE A 162 13.23 -7.18 2.90
C ILE A 162 13.97 -8.52 3.06
N ASN A 163 13.28 -9.63 2.86
CA ASN A 163 13.87 -10.97 2.92
C ASN A 163 14.96 -11.17 1.86
N ALA A 164 14.74 -10.71 0.64
CA ALA A 164 15.71 -10.80 -0.45
C ALA A 164 16.98 -9.98 -0.15
N LYS A 165 16.83 -8.72 0.28
CA LYS A 165 17.96 -7.86 0.67
C LYS A 165 18.76 -8.44 1.83
N THR A 166 18.08 -8.97 2.84
CA THR A 166 18.72 -9.57 4.01
C THR A 166 19.54 -10.80 3.61
N ARG A 167 18.99 -11.69 2.77
CA ARG A 167 19.72 -12.85 2.24
C ARG A 167 20.94 -12.42 1.43
N PHE A 168 20.80 -11.41 0.58
CA PHE A 168 21.91 -10.89 -0.21
C PHE A 168 23.03 -10.33 0.67
N ALA A 169 22.70 -9.53 1.69
CA ALA A 169 23.68 -8.97 2.62
C ALA A 169 24.43 -10.05 3.41
N ILE A 170 23.75 -11.13 3.83
CA ILE A 170 24.34 -12.28 4.52
C ILE A 170 25.33 -13.01 3.61
N VAL A 171 24.93 -13.30 2.36
CA VAL A 171 25.80 -13.99 1.39
C VAL A 171 27.07 -13.18 1.12
N LEU A 172 26.96 -11.86 0.92
CA LEU A 172 28.12 -10.98 0.74
C LEU A 172 29.06 -10.99 1.96
N ALA A 173 28.49 -10.95 3.18
CA ALA A 173 29.26 -10.96 4.41
C ALA A 173 30.04 -12.29 4.57
N CYS A 174 29.37 -13.43 4.35
CA CYS A 174 30.01 -14.74 4.40
C CYS A 174 31.11 -14.88 3.34
N GLY A 175 30.87 -14.39 2.12
CA GLY A 175 31.88 -14.37 1.05
C GLY A 175 33.12 -13.55 1.42
N GLY A 176 32.92 -12.37 2.01
CA GLY A 176 34.02 -11.53 2.51
C GLY A 176 34.85 -12.21 3.60
N ILE A 177 34.21 -12.85 4.58
CA ILE A 177 34.89 -13.59 5.66
C ILE A 177 35.69 -14.77 5.09
N LEU A 178 35.09 -15.56 4.18
CA LEU A 178 35.77 -16.69 3.55
C LEU A 178 36.99 -16.23 2.74
N SER A 179 36.85 -15.16 1.96
CA SER A 179 37.96 -14.56 1.19
C SER A 179 39.10 -14.13 2.12
N LEU A 180 38.78 -13.52 3.27
CA LEU A 180 39.78 -13.10 4.24
C LEU A 180 40.56 -14.30 4.81
N ILE A 181 39.86 -15.38 5.18
CA ILE A 181 40.48 -16.60 5.70
C ILE A 181 41.39 -17.25 4.63
N VAL A 182 40.91 -17.38 3.40
CA VAL A 182 41.71 -17.95 2.29
C VAL A 182 42.94 -17.10 2.01
N GLY A 183 42.77 -15.78 1.91
CA GLY A 183 43.86 -14.84 1.70
C GLY A 183 44.92 -14.92 2.80
N LEU A 184 44.49 -15.04 4.06
CA LEU A 184 45.39 -15.20 5.20
C LEU A 184 46.17 -16.52 5.15
N ILE A 185 45.52 -17.65 4.82
CA ILE A 185 46.19 -18.95 4.69
C ILE A 185 47.23 -18.91 3.57
N VAL A 186 46.89 -18.36 2.40
CA VAL A 186 47.80 -18.23 1.25
C VAL A 186 48.99 -17.33 1.61
N LEU A 187 48.74 -16.22 2.30
CA LEU A 187 49.77 -15.32 2.77
C LEU A 187 50.74 -16.01 3.76
N LEU A 188 50.21 -16.71 4.77
CA LEU A 188 51.00 -17.42 5.77
C LEU A 188 51.85 -18.54 5.16
N ASN A 189 51.29 -19.30 4.21
CA ASN A 189 52.02 -20.33 3.49
C ASN A 189 53.11 -19.72 2.60
N GLY A 190 52.83 -18.60 1.94
CA GLY A 190 53.82 -17.84 1.19
C GLY A 190 54.98 -17.33 2.06
N VAL A 191 54.70 -16.91 3.31
CA VAL A 191 55.73 -16.45 4.25
C VAL A 191 56.63 -17.59 4.74
N LYS A 192 56.09 -18.81 4.89
CA LYS A 192 56.84 -19.97 5.41
C LYS A 192 57.60 -20.75 4.34
N GLY A 193 57.17 -20.70 3.08
CA GLY A 193 57.87 -21.34 1.96
C GLY A 193 59.08 -20.53 1.48
N GLN A 194 60.12 -21.22 0.99
CA GLN A 194 61.11 -20.57 0.11
C GLN A 194 60.35 -20.13 -1.15
N ASP A 195 60.28 -18.82 -1.42
CA ASP A 195 59.44 -18.16 -2.43
C ASP A 195 59.66 -18.68 -3.87
N GLU A 196 59.18 -19.88 -4.20
CA GLU A 196 58.99 -20.26 -5.60
C GLU A 196 57.72 -19.61 -6.12
N THR A 197 57.86 -18.79 -7.15
CA THR A 197 56.76 -18.12 -7.86
C THR A 197 55.70 -19.15 -8.26
N VAL A 198 54.54 -19.12 -7.60
CA VAL A 198 53.54 -20.20 -7.70
C VAL A 198 52.76 -20.14 -9.01
N VAL A 199 52.64 -18.97 -9.65
CA VAL A 199 51.89 -18.83 -10.92
C VAL A 199 52.55 -17.80 -11.83
N LYS A 200 52.91 -18.22 -13.05
CA LYS A 200 53.26 -17.33 -14.17
C LYS A 200 52.05 -17.16 -15.07
N ILE A 201 51.55 -15.94 -15.20
CA ILE A 201 50.49 -15.60 -16.17
C ILE A 201 51.09 -14.59 -17.15
N GLY A 202 51.54 -15.07 -18.31
CA GLY A 202 52.34 -14.27 -19.24
C GLY A 202 53.68 -13.85 -18.62
N ASP A 203 54.00 -12.56 -18.74
CA ASP A 203 55.24 -11.96 -18.18
C ASP A 203 55.12 -11.57 -16.70
N PHE A 204 53.97 -11.81 -16.06
CA PHE A 204 53.74 -11.49 -14.66
C PHE A 204 54.06 -12.69 -13.77
N ASN A 205 55.02 -12.51 -12.86
CA ASN A 205 55.32 -13.46 -11.79
C ASN A 205 54.57 -13.04 -10.52
N LEU A 206 53.56 -13.82 -10.11
CA LEU A 206 52.81 -13.52 -8.90
C LEU A 206 53.31 -14.42 -7.74
N SER A 207 53.88 -13.81 -6.70
CA SER A 207 54.23 -14.52 -5.47
C SER A 207 52.96 -14.89 -4.69
N ALA A 208 52.97 -16.02 -3.97
CA ALA A 208 51.92 -16.40 -3.04
C ALA A 208 51.63 -15.30 -1.99
N LYS A 209 52.66 -14.55 -1.55
CA LYS A 209 52.49 -13.40 -0.65
C LYS A 209 51.66 -12.29 -1.31
N GLY A 210 51.98 -11.97 -2.56
CA GLY A 210 51.25 -10.97 -3.35
C GLY A 210 49.81 -11.39 -3.60
N LEU A 211 49.59 -12.66 -3.96
CA LEU A 211 48.25 -13.21 -4.17
C LEU A 211 47.41 -13.17 -2.88
N GLY A 212 47.97 -13.60 -1.76
CA GLY A 212 47.29 -13.57 -0.46
C GLY A 212 46.89 -12.14 -0.05
N ALA A 213 47.79 -11.17 -0.23
CA ALA A 213 47.51 -9.76 0.06
C ALA A 213 46.39 -9.18 -0.82
N VAL A 214 46.38 -9.51 -2.12
CA VAL A 214 45.29 -9.10 -3.04
C VAL A 214 43.96 -9.70 -2.61
N ILE A 215 43.91 -11.00 -2.30
CA ILE A 215 42.70 -11.69 -1.84
C ILE A 215 42.18 -11.04 -0.53
N MET A 216 43.06 -10.75 0.42
CA MET A 216 42.69 -10.03 1.64
C MET A 216 42.17 -8.61 1.33
N GLY A 217 42.80 -7.89 0.41
CA GLY A 217 42.33 -6.57 -0.04
C GLY A 217 40.92 -6.62 -0.64
N THR A 218 40.62 -7.65 -1.43
CA THR A 218 39.27 -7.82 -2.01
C THR A 218 38.19 -8.09 -0.95
N SER A 219 38.54 -8.66 0.22
CA SER A 219 37.56 -8.87 1.31
C SER A 219 36.98 -7.56 1.85
N SER A 220 37.74 -6.46 1.84
CA SER A 220 37.27 -5.13 2.22
C SER A 220 36.18 -4.62 1.28
N VAL A 221 36.27 -4.95 -0.01
CA VAL A 221 35.26 -4.60 -1.03
C VAL A 221 33.96 -5.36 -0.76
N TRP A 222 34.04 -6.66 -0.45
CA TRP A 222 32.87 -7.46 -0.04
C TRP A 222 32.19 -6.90 1.21
N ALA A 223 32.98 -6.52 2.23
CA ALA A 223 32.46 -5.91 3.45
C ALA A 223 31.74 -4.59 3.17
N PHE A 224 32.29 -3.74 2.30
CA PHE A 224 31.66 -2.50 1.88
C PHE A 224 30.32 -2.73 1.17
N PHE A 225 30.25 -3.68 0.24
CA PHE A 225 28.98 -3.99 -0.45
C PHE A 225 27.94 -4.64 0.47
N SER A 226 28.37 -5.48 1.43
CA SER A 226 27.46 -6.02 2.45
C SER A 226 26.87 -4.89 3.30
N TYR A 227 27.69 -3.92 3.71
CA TYR A 227 27.24 -2.75 4.46
C TYR A 227 26.23 -1.91 3.67
N GLN A 228 26.49 -1.63 2.40
CA GLN A 228 25.58 -0.89 1.52
C GLN A 228 24.26 -1.64 1.27
N SER A 229 24.28 -2.97 1.29
CA SER A 229 23.10 -3.82 1.08
C SER A 229 22.21 -3.96 2.31
N ARG A 230 22.63 -3.42 3.47
CA ARG A 230 21.86 -3.52 4.72
C ARG A 230 20.50 -2.81 4.57
N PRO A 231 19.39 -3.46 4.92
CA PRO A 231 18.10 -2.78 4.98
C PRO A 231 18.16 -1.64 6.02
N LYS A 232 17.80 -0.43 5.59
CA LYS A 232 17.63 0.73 6.48
C LYS A 232 16.23 0.68 7.07
N TYR A 233 16.16 0.44 8.37
CA TYR A 233 14.92 0.53 9.13
C TYR A 233 14.80 1.93 9.72
N SER A 234 13.65 2.55 9.49
CA SER A 234 13.21 3.72 10.25
C SER A 234 12.34 3.19 11.39
N HIS A 235 12.69 3.55 12.61
CA HIS A 235 11.79 3.37 13.75
C HIS A 235 11.06 4.69 13.93
N SER A 236 9.80 4.74 13.54
CA SER A 236 8.91 5.82 13.92
C SER A 236 8.18 5.40 15.19
N ARG A 237 8.45 6.10 16.29
CA ARG A 237 7.62 6.03 17.49
C ARG A 237 6.46 7.00 17.30
N GLU A 238 5.28 6.45 17.10
CA GLU A 238 4.07 7.25 17.08
C GLU A 238 3.38 7.12 18.44
N LEU A 239 3.13 8.26 19.07
CA LEU A 239 2.35 8.34 20.30
C LEU A 239 0.90 8.49 19.89
N THR A 240 0.16 7.39 19.92
CA THR A 240 -1.29 7.43 19.71
C THR A 240 -1.96 7.63 21.06
N GLU A 241 -2.68 8.74 21.20
CA GLU A 241 -3.54 8.97 22.35
C GLU A 241 -4.93 8.42 22.04
N GLU A 242 -5.32 7.36 22.73
CA GLU A 242 -6.61 6.70 22.57
C GLU A 242 -7.50 7.11 23.76
N PHE A 243 -8.64 7.74 23.47
CA PHE A 243 -9.59 8.13 24.50
C PHE A 243 -10.57 6.99 24.75
N ASP A 244 -10.61 6.50 25.99
CA ASP A 244 -11.56 5.49 26.43
C ASP A 244 -12.79 6.18 27.06
N PRO A 245 -13.97 6.16 26.40
CA PRO A 245 -15.16 6.83 26.88
C PRO A 245 -15.74 6.21 28.14
N ASP A 246 -15.54 4.91 28.37
CA ASP A 246 -16.13 4.21 29.52
C ASP A 246 -15.36 4.50 30.82
N SER A 247 -14.04 4.70 30.72
CA SER A 247 -13.20 5.06 31.87
C SER A 247 -12.94 6.55 32.02
N ASN A 248 -13.34 7.37 31.04
CA ASN A 248 -13.05 8.81 30.94
C ASN A 248 -11.55 9.12 31.13
N ARG A 249 -10.70 8.27 30.56
CA ARG A 249 -9.23 8.39 30.63
C ARG A 249 -8.64 8.36 29.22
N THR A 250 -7.63 9.19 29.01
CA THR A 250 -6.79 9.12 27.81
C THR A 250 -5.65 8.15 28.09
N TYR A 251 -5.57 7.08 27.31
CA TYR A 251 -4.44 6.17 27.34
C TYR A 251 -3.44 6.60 26.27
N ARG A 252 -2.21 6.88 26.70
CA ARG A 252 -1.10 7.08 25.77
C ARG A 252 -0.54 5.72 25.41
N ARG A 253 -0.75 5.30 24.17
CA ARG A 253 -0.18 4.06 23.64
C ARG A 253 0.99 4.42 22.74
N GLU A 254 2.17 3.96 23.13
CA GLU A 254 3.34 4.00 22.25
C GLU A 254 3.16 2.88 21.22
N VAL A 255 2.97 3.27 19.95
CA VAL A 255 2.96 2.34 18.83
C VAL A 255 4.31 2.48 18.14
N GLU A 256 5.14 1.44 18.29
CA GLU A 256 6.38 1.35 17.53
C GLU A 256 6.05 0.78 16.15
N SER A 257 6.11 1.63 15.13
CA SER A 257 6.06 1.19 13.74
C SER A 257 7.47 1.11 13.18
N SER A 258 7.79 -0.03 12.56
CA SER A 258 9.07 -0.24 11.88
C SER A 258 8.80 -0.29 10.38
N THR A 259 9.00 0.83 9.69
CA THR A 259 8.88 0.93 8.23
C THR A 259 10.26 1.04 7.60
N MET A 260 10.42 0.50 6.39
CA MET A 260 11.67 0.68 5.64
C MET A 260 11.82 2.16 5.29
N ALA A 261 12.96 2.76 5.65
CA ALA A 261 13.23 4.19 5.48
C ALA A 261 13.21 4.69 4.01
N GLY A 262 13.05 3.79 3.03
CA GLY A 262 12.93 4.12 1.61
C GLY A 262 11.54 3.92 1.01
N ALA A 263 10.55 3.48 1.79
CA ALA A 263 9.17 3.35 1.30
C ALA A 263 8.47 4.72 1.24
N ASP A 264 8.72 5.60 2.21
CA ASP A 264 8.14 6.97 2.25
C ASP A 264 8.75 7.93 1.22
N ASP A 265 9.97 7.69 0.77
CA ASP A 265 10.63 8.60 -0.20
C ASP A 265 10.03 8.43 -1.61
N ARG A 266 9.42 7.27 -1.91
CA ARG A 266 8.73 7.03 -3.19
C ARG A 266 7.33 7.65 -3.24
N SER A 267 6.60 7.69 -2.13
CA SER A 267 5.28 8.36 -2.10
C SER A 267 5.41 9.87 -2.26
N ASN A 268 6.47 10.49 -1.72
CA ASN A 268 6.74 11.92 -1.89
C ASN A 268 7.32 12.30 -3.27
N ALA A 269 7.97 11.37 -3.98
CA ALA A 269 8.52 11.64 -5.31
C ALA A 269 7.44 11.68 -6.40
N ASP A 270 6.42 10.82 -6.30
CA ASP A 270 5.29 10.83 -7.25
C ASP A 270 4.44 12.11 -7.10
N ASP A 271 4.28 12.63 -5.88
CA ASP A 271 3.51 13.85 -5.62
C ASP A 271 4.15 15.13 -6.17
N ARG A 272 5.49 15.16 -6.32
CA ARG A 272 6.19 16.30 -6.93
C ARG A 272 6.16 16.30 -8.46
N SER A 273 5.94 15.14 -9.08
CA SER A 273 5.95 15.02 -10.55
C SER A 273 4.67 15.52 -11.24
N ASN A 274 3.58 15.72 -10.49
CA ASN A 274 2.28 16.19 -11.01
C ASN A 274 1.99 17.69 -10.75
N SER A 275 3.03 18.48 -10.42
CA SER A 275 2.89 19.91 -10.09
C SER A 275 3.43 20.89 -11.15
N VAL A 276 3.52 20.45 -12.41
CA VAL A 276 3.89 21.29 -13.56
C VAL A 276 2.74 21.39 -14.55
#